data_AF-S8F104-F1
#
_entry.id   AF-S8F104-F1
#
_cell.length_a   1.000
_cell.length_b   1.000
_cell.length_c   1.000
_cell.angle_alpha   90.00
_cell.angle_beta   90.00
_cell.angle_gamma   90.00
#
_symmetry.space_group_name_H-M   'P 1'
#
loop_
_entity.id
_entity.type
_entity.pdbx_description
1 polymer ?
#
loop_
_entity_poly.entity_id
_entity_poly.type
_entity_poly.pdbx_seq_one_letter_code
_entity_poly.pdbx_strand_id
1 'polypeptide(L)'
;WKPERWLSTLPTAVTESRIPGVYSNLMTFSGGKRACIGFKFSEMEMKVVLSVLVSNFTFELSDKPIEWNVSAVMYPTVGKESNKPELPLKVGLYKSPAMA
;
A
#
# COMPACT_ATOMS: atom_id res chain seq x y z
N TRP A 1 2.71 3.83 10.97
CA TRP A 1 2.95 2.75 9.99
C TRP A 1 3.92 1.74 10.61
N LYS A 2 3.56 0.44 10.73
CA LYS A 2 4.33 -0.58 11.46
C LYS A 2 4.30 -1.97 10.76
N PRO A 3 4.95 -2.18 9.61
CA PRO A 3 4.84 -3.42 8.80
C PRO A 3 5.25 -4.70 9.54
N GLU A 4 6.27 -4.61 10.38
CA GLU A 4 6.91 -5.73 11.09
C GLU A 4 5.95 -6.47 12.04
N ARG A 5 4.81 -5.87 12.39
CA ARG A 5 3.74 -6.52 13.18
C ARG A 5 3.23 -7.83 12.55
N TRP A 6 3.35 -7.97 11.23
CA TRP A 6 2.92 -9.16 10.48
C TRP A 6 4.00 -10.23 10.37
N LEU A 7 5.23 -9.94 10.81
CA LEU A 7 6.36 -10.89 10.78
C LEU A 7 6.47 -11.72 12.06
N SER A 8 5.99 -11.18 13.18
CA SER A 8 5.90 -11.90 14.46
C SER A 8 4.64 -12.75 14.55
N THR A 9 4.62 -13.71 15.49
CA THR A 9 3.40 -14.44 15.84
C THR A 9 2.25 -13.48 16.14
N LEU A 10 1.11 -13.70 15.47
CA LEU A 10 -0.05 -12.83 15.62
C LEU A 10 -0.75 -13.08 16.96
N PRO A 11 -1.29 -12.03 17.60
CA PRO A 11 -2.10 -12.18 18.81
C PRO A 11 -3.32 -13.08 18.56
N THR A 12 -3.73 -13.85 19.57
CA THR A 12 -4.90 -14.74 19.51
C THR A 12 -6.17 -14.00 19.08
N ALA A 13 -6.34 -12.76 19.54
CA ALA A 13 -7.46 -11.90 19.15
C ALA A 13 -7.57 -11.68 17.63
N VAL A 14 -6.46 -11.76 16.89
CA VAL A 14 -6.45 -11.64 15.42
C VAL A 14 -6.75 -12.99 14.77
N THR A 15 -6.08 -14.06 15.21
CA THR A 15 -6.22 -15.40 14.61
C THR A 15 -7.59 -16.02 14.88
N GLU A 16 -8.23 -15.70 16.00
CA GLU A 16 -9.56 -16.20 16.38
C GLU A 16 -10.70 -15.23 16.05
N SER A 17 -10.41 -14.09 15.40
CA SER A 17 -11.40 -13.05 15.10
C SER A 17 -12.53 -13.50 14.16
N ARG A 18 -12.35 -14.63 13.46
CA ARG A 18 -13.29 -15.18 12.45
C ARG A 18 -13.74 -14.15 11.40
N ILE A 19 -12.89 -13.17 11.09
CA ILE A 19 -13.17 -12.18 10.04
C ILE A 19 -13.27 -12.92 8.69
N PRO A 20 -14.34 -12.75 7.91
CA PRO A 20 -14.57 -13.53 6.68
C PRO A 20 -13.69 -13.08 5.50
N GLY A 21 -12.64 -12.31 5.75
CA GLY A 21 -11.75 -11.76 4.74
C GLY A 21 -10.96 -12.85 4.02
N VAL A 22 -10.84 -12.75 2.70
CA VAL A 22 -10.10 -13.76 1.89
C VAL A 22 -8.59 -13.72 2.08
N TYR A 23 -8.06 -12.73 2.80
CA TYR A 23 -6.63 -12.53 2.96
C TYR A 23 -6.27 -12.08 4.37
N SER A 24 -5.42 -12.85 5.05
CA SER A 24 -4.70 -12.47 6.28
C SER A 24 -5.55 -11.84 7.39
N ASN A 25 -6.79 -12.31 7.58
CA ASN A 25 -7.74 -11.74 8.55
C ASN A 25 -8.05 -10.24 8.32
N LEU A 26 -8.00 -9.78 7.06
CA LEU A 26 -8.28 -8.41 6.63
C LEU A 26 -9.46 -8.34 5.66
N MET A 27 -10.23 -7.26 5.72
CA MET A 27 -11.40 -7.02 4.87
C MET A 27 -11.09 -6.23 3.58
N THR A 28 -9.81 -5.98 3.27
CA THR A 28 -9.39 -5.20 2.08
C THR A 28 -9.94 -5.74 0.77
N PHE A 29 -10.05 -7.08 0.63
CA PHE A 29 -10.55 -7.75 -0.56
C PHE A 29 -11.92 -8.42 -0.35
N SER A 30 -12.67 -8.02 0.68
CA SER A 30 -13.94 -8.63 1.07
C SER A 30 -13.83 -10.14 1.36
N GLY A 31 -14.97 -10.83 1.40
CA GLY A 31 -15.09 -12.22 1.83
C GLY A 31 -16.04 -13.06 0.99
N GLY A 32 -15.84 -14.38 1.00
CA GLY A 32 -16.74 -15.35 0.39
C GLY A 32 -17.00 -15.14 -1.11
N LYS A 33 -18.25 -15.36 -1.56
CA LYS A 33 -18.65 -15.24 -2.97
C LYS A 33 -18.58 -13.81 -3.53
N ARG A 34 -18.38 -12.80 -2.67
CA ARG A 34 -18.27 -11.38 -3.03
C ARG A 34 -16.86 -10.84 -2.82
N ALA A 35 -15.88 -11.73 -2.61
CA ALA A 35 -14.48 -11.34 -2.58
C ALA A 35 -14.05 -10.71 -3.91
N CYS A 36 -13.06 -9.83 -3.85
CA CYS A 36 -12.46 -9.25 -5.05
C CYS A 36 -11.87 -10.37 -5.92
N ILE A 37 -12.40 -10.56 -7.12
CA ILE A 37 -11.92 -11.58 -8.05
C ILE A 37 -10.45 -11.37 -8.44
N GLY A 38 -9.98 -10.11 -8.40
CA GLY A 38 -8.61 -9.72 -8.73
C GLY A 38 -7.61 -9.80 -7.56
N PHE A 39 -7.99 -10.23 -6.35
CA PHE A 39 -7.14 -10.04 -5.17
C PHE A 39 -5.72 -10.63 -5.30
N LYS A 40 -5.61 -11.85 -5.85
CA LYS A 40 -4.31 -12.51 -6.05
C LYS A 40 -3.45 -11.78 -7.07
N PHE A 41 -4.09 -11.29 -8.14
CA PHE A 41 -3.40 -10.52 -9.17
C PHE A 41 -2.89 -9.20 -8.58
N SER A 42 -3.75 -8.45 -7.91
CA SER A 42 -3.39 -7.19 -7.26
C SER A 42 -2.27 -7.38 -6.22
N GLU A 43 -2.33 -8.42 -5.39
CA GLU A 43 -1.27 -8.72 -4.42
C GLU A 43 0.07 -9.03 -5.09
N MET A 44 0.07 -9.84 -6.15
CA MET A 44 1.27 -10.17 -6.92
C MET A 44 1.85 -8.92 -7.58
N GLU A 45 1.03 -8.14 -8.28
CA GLU A 45 1.42 -6.93 -8.98
C GLU A 45 2.06 -5.92 -8.02
N MET A 46 1.41 -5.64 -6.88
CA MET A 46 1.94 -4.74 -5.85
C MET A 46 3.31 -5.20 -5.34
N LYS A 47 3.49 -6.51 -5.09
CA LYS A 47 4.78 -7.07 -4.65
C LYS A 47 5.86 -6.89 -5.70
N VAL A 48 5.55 -7.18 -6.97
CA VAL A 48 6.51 -7.03 -8.08
C VAL A 48 6.91 -5.58 -8.25
N VAL A 49 5.94 -4.67 -8.37
CA VAL A 49 6.19 -3.22 -8.51
C VAL A 49 7.03 -2.70 -7.34
N LEU A 50 6.66 -3.05 -6.10
CA LEU A 50 7.43 -2.64 -4.93
C LEU A 50 8.85 -3.21 -4.96
N SER A 51 9.04 -4.49 -5.27
CA SER A 51 10.37 -5.12 -5.30
C SER A 51 11.32 -4.44 -6.28
N VAL A 52 10.80 -3.97 -7.42
CA VAL A 52 11.58 -3.24 -8.43
C VAL A 52 11.84 -1.80 -7.98
N LEU A 53 10.80 -1.09 -7.54
CA LEU A 53 10.93 0.33 -7.21
C LEU A 53 11.82 0.56 -5.98
N VAL A 54 11.63 -0.19 -4.90
CA VAL A 54 12.38 0.04 -3.64
C VAL A 54 13.82 -0.46 -3.69
N SER A 55 14.17 -1.32 -4.65
CA SER A 55 15.55 -1.80 -4.84
C SER A 55 16.38 -0.85 -5.72
N ASN A 56 15.72 -0.02 -6.54
CA ASN A 56 16.39 0.83 -7.53
C ASN A 56 16.26 2.33 -7.27
N PHE A 57 15.26 2.76 -6.48
CA PHE A 57 14.97 4.18 -6.28
C PHE A 57 14.76 4.55 -4.81
N THR A 58 15.03 5.80 -4.49
CA THR A 58 14.62 6.47 -3.26
C THR A 58 13.42 7.38 -3.54
N PHE A 59 12.52 7.50 -2.57
CA PHE A 59 11.31 8.29 -2.69
C PHE A 59 11.20 9.26 -1.50
N GLU A 60 10.94 10.53 -1.80
CA GLU A 60 10.71 11.58 -0.82
C GLU A 60 9.46 12.38 -1.17
N LEU A 61 8.82 12.97 -0.16
CA LEU A 61 7.68 13.85 -0.38
C LEU A 61 8.12 15.12 -1.11
N SER A 62 7.28 15.60 -2.03
CA SER A 62 7.44 16.95 -2.58
C SER A 62 6.97 18.00 -1.58
N ASP A 63 7.32 19.26 -1.81
CA ASP A 63 6.90 20.39 -0.96
C ASP A 63 5.45 20.83 -1.22
N LYS A 64 4.71 20.05 -2.03
CA LYS A 64 3.32 20.32 -2.38
C LYS A 64 2.38 19.80 -1.29
N PRO A 65 1.32 20.54 -0.93
CA PRO A 65 0.35 20.07 0.04
C PRO A 65 -0.43 18.87 -0.52
N ILE A 66 -0.57 17.81 0.27
CA ILE A 66 -1.32 16.60 -0.11
C ILE A 66 -2.58 16.49 0.73
N GLU A 67 -3.71 16.29 0.07
CA GLU A 67 -5.01 16.07 0.68
C GLU A 67 -5.55 14.70 0.28
N TRP A 68 -6.08 13.95 1.25
CA TRP A 68 -6.66 12.63 1.01
C TRP A 68 -8.18 12.73 0.87
N ASN A 69 -8.67 12.34 -0.30
CA ASN A 69 -10.08 12.41 -0.65
C ASN A 69 -10.73 11.03 -0.51
N VAL A 70 -12.00 11.02 -0.10
CA VAL A 70 -12.81 9.82 0.02
C VAL A 70 -13.88 9.82 -1.08
N SER A 71 -13.86 8.80 -1.92
CA SER A 71 -14.87 8.53 -2.95
C SER A 71 -15.07 7.02 -3.05
N ALA A 72 -15.39 6.49 -4.24
CA ALA A 72 -15.39 5.04 -4.49
C ALA A 72 -14.04 4.38 -4.14
N VAL A 73 -12.94 5.14 -4.23
CA VAL A 73 -11.62 4.80 -3.70
C VAL A 73 -11.08 5.98 -2.89
N MET A 74 -10.13 5.73 -2.00
CA MET A 74 -9.36 6.79 -1.35
C MET A 74 -8.19 7.19 -2.25
N TYR A 75 -8.01 8.48 -2.51
CA TYR A 75 -6.95 8.97 -3.40
C TYR A 75 -6.40 10.34 -2.98
N PRO A 76 -5.13 10.64 -3.29
CA PRO A 76 -4.51 11.92 -2.97
C PRO A 76 -4.73 12.97 -4.08
N THR A 77 -4.76 14.25 -3.71
CA THR A 77 -4.70 15.42 -4.60
C THR A 77 -3.65 16.41 -4.11
N VAL A 78 -3.18 17.30 -5.00
CA VAL A 78 -2.37 18.46 -4.60
C VAL A 78 -3.30 19.59 -4.16
N GLY A 79 -3.29 19.87 -2.86
CA GLY A 79 -4.17 20.85 -2.22
C GLY A 79 -5.66 20.50 -2.35
N LYS A 80 -6.52 21.49 -2.07
CA LYS A 80 -7.99 21.35 -2.03
C LYS A 80 -8.71 21.90 -3.26
N GLU A 81 -7.99 22.58 -4.15
CA GLU A 81 -8.59 23.32 -5.28
C GLU A 81 -8.87 22.41 -6.49
N SER A 82 -8.06 21.37 -6.70
CA SER A 82 -8.16 20.44 -7.82
C SER A 82 -8.56 19.05 -7.37
N ASN A 83 -9.44 18.40 -8.13
CA ASN A 83 -9.84 17.01 -7.92
C ASN A 83 -9.00 16.00 -8.73
N LYS A 84 -7.94 16.45 -9.41
CA LYS A 84 -7.06 15.58 -10.19
C LYS A 84 -6.28 14.64 -9.25
N PRO A 85 -6.41 13.31 -9.36
CA PRO A 85 -5.67 12.39 -8.52
C PRO A 85 -4.17 12.42 -8.84
N GLU A 86 -3.35 12.84 -7.89
CA GLU A 86 -1.90 12.88 -8.04
C GLU A 86 -1.17 12.96 -6.68
N LEU A 87 -0.01 12.31 -6.61
CA LEU A 87 0.91 12.36 -5.47
C LEU A 87 2.32 12.61 -6.01
N PRO A 88 2.74 13.87 -6.21
CA PRO A 88 4.08 14.17 -6.70
C PRO A 88 5.13 13.79 -5.65
N LEU A 89 6.09 12.97 -6.05
CA LEU A 89 7.22 12.52 -5.24
C LEU A 89 8.54 12.99 -5.85
N LYS A 90 9.51 13.28 -4.99
CA LYS A 90 10.92 13.41 -5.39
C LYS A 90 11.48 12.00 -5.51
N VAL A 91 12.05 11.66 -6.68
CA VAL A 91 12.57 10.31 -6.97
C VAL A 91 14.06 10.40 -7.25
N GLY A 92 14.86 9.60 -6.55
CA GLY A 92 16.31 9.47 -6.76
C GLY A 92 16.70 8.03 -7.09
N LEU A 93 17.91 7.83 -7.63
CA LEU A 93 18.46 6.48 -7.79
C LEU A 93 19.01 5.96 -6.45
N TYR A 94 18.67 4.73 -6.10
CA TYR A 94 19.23 4.07 -4.94
C TYR A 94 20.71 3.73 -5.19
N LYS A 95 21.60 4.27 -4.35
CA LYS A 95 23.03 3.95 -4.39
C LYS A 95 23.31 2.89 -3.32
N SER A 96 23.64 1.68 -3.76
CA SER A 96 24.00 0.61 -2.83
C SER A 96 25.27 1.00 -2.05
N PRO A 97 25.31 0.79 -0.72
CA PRO A 97 26.51 1.04 0.10
C PRO A 97 27.74 0.22 -0.32
N ALA A 98 27.55 -0.88 -1.07
CA ALA A 98 28.63 -1.74 -1.55
C ALA A 98 29.35 -1.21 -2.82
N MET A 99 28.96 -0.04 -3.32
CA MET A 99 29.57 0.64 -4.48
C MET A 99 30.24 1.98 -4.10
N ALA A 100 30.74 2.08 -2.86
CA ALA A 100 31.61 3.17 -2.39
C ALA A 100 32.95 2.59 -1.92
#